data_AF-A0A166G4G5-F1
#
_entry.id   AF-A0A166G4G5-F1
#
_cell.length_a   1.000
_cell.length_b   1.000
_cell.length_c   1.000
_cell.angle_alpha   90.00
_cell.angle_beta   90.00
_cell.angle_gamma   90.00
#
_symmetry.space_group_name_H-M   'P 1'
#
loop_
_entity.id
_entity.type
_entity.pdbx_description
1 polymer ?
#
loop_
_entity_poly.entity_id
_entity_poly.type
_entity_poly.pdbx_seq_one_letter_code
_entity_poly.pdbx_strand_id
1 'polypeptide(L)'
;MECRNCELTKFKFYCENCLRNHQRDYRNANDYVSTEKSQHIEKASRALERMEPARKRRAEVASLEKSVAELQEQLGRLREANDQTRQRLAQLQAGLGTRRQSLKQAEQFVPQTQKHPSVETLRRASLDMTSALARARSGLVQELVEVFHVVEVGGRPSWGRIVGAKGQWSIAGSELPVPGDINRHQPEQINATVQHTIHFLSLLTFYLGVKLPFEITWNGNAPTVGQAFISATKGGESGGWAKWPGKYPLHLPTPSSSFSSSSSSSTSAKEAQQNFITGFTMLLYNVAYLAHTQGIEVTLAQSGEVLRNLWAVCCSTELGKRSHNSGAHLLSPPTPPSFSLDFSQLLQATTTNPPSRSQARKLAAAAQKSDLKKRETAIAEEDWHLVESSEDLGGVG
;
A
#
# COMPACT_ATOMS: atom_id res chain seq x y z
N MET A 1 13.41 79.96 -39.80
CA MET A 1 14.02 78.66 -40.13
C MET A 1 13.14 78.01 -41.18
N GLU A 2 13.58 77.99 -42.43
CA GLU A 2 12.84 77.39 -43.55
C GLU A 2 12.99 75.86 -43.50
N CYS A 3 11.90 75.06 -43.59
CA CYS A 3 12.06 73.59 -43.72
C CYS A 3 12.68 73.34 -45.11
N ARG A 4 13.94 72.87 -45.18
CA ARG A 4 14.65 72.58 -46.44
C ARG A 4 13.96 71.57 -47.37
N ASN A 5 12.88 70.94 -46.90
CA ASN A 5 12.12 69.93 -47.64
C ASN A 5 10.81 70.47 -48.26
N CYS A 6 10.30 71.60 -47.77
CA CYS A 6 9.05 72.19 -48.28
C CYS A 6 9.05 73.73 -48.32
N GLU A 7 10.19 74.35 -48.01
CA GLU A 7 10.50 75.79 -48.14
C GLU A 7 9.58 76.77 -47.37
N LEU A 8 8.68 76.26 -46.54
CA LEU A 8 7.78 77.07 -45.72
C LEU A 8 8.50 77.64 -44.48
N THR A 9 8.43 78.95 -44.30
CA THR A 9 8.85 79.68 -43.10
C THR A 9 7.80 79.53 -42.00
N LYS A 10 8.01 78.62 -41.04
CA LYS A 10 7.15 78.51 -39.84
C LYS A 10 7.95 78.63 -38.54
N PHE A 11 7.33 79.26 -37.55
CA PHE A 11 7.87 79.44 -36.20
C PHE A 11 7.75 78.11 -35.44
N LYS A 12 8.78 77.26 -35.51
CA LYS A 12 8.98 76.06 -34.66
C LYS A 12 7.90 74.96 -34.67
N PHE A 13 7.23 74.71 -35.78
CA PHE A 13 6.44 73.48 -35.95
C PHE A 13 6.87 72.77 -37.22
N TYR A 14 7.32 71.52 -37.07
CA TYR A 14 7.51 70.62 -38.21
C TYR A 14 6.17 70.53 -38.96
N CYS A 15 6.18 70.65 -40.29
CA CYS A 15 4.97 70.34 -41.05
C CYS A 15 4.70 68.83 -41.01
N GLU A 16 3.48 68.42 -41.34
CA GLU A 16 3.07 67.01 -41.35
C GLU A 16 4.03 66.12 -42.16
N ASN A 17 4.55 66.63 -43.29
CA ASN A 17 5.53 65.92 -44.11
C ASN A 17 6.91 65.81 -43.43
N CYS A 18 7.42 66.89 -42.83
CA CYS A 18 8.70 66.86 -42.10
C CYS A 18 8.61 65.89 -40.88
N LEU A 19 7.44 65.76 -40.21
CA LEU A 19 7.18 64.75 -39.15
C LEU A 19 7.09 63.31 -39.67
N ARG A 20 6.35 63.07 -40.76
CA ARG A 20 6.23 61.74 -41.38
C ARG A 20 7.59 61.20 -41.81
N ASN A 21 8.45 62.06 -42.36
CA ASN A 21 9.81 61.69 -42.73
C ASN A 21 10.65 61.33 -41.50
N HIS A 22 10.65 62.16 -40.44
CA HIS A 22 11.35 61.82 -39.19
C HIS A 22 10.87 60.51 -38.57
N GLN A 23 9.56 60.25 -38.57
CA GLN A 23 9.01 59.00 -38.05
C GLN A 23 9.44 57.80 -38.90
N ARG A 24 9.51 57.96 -40.23
CA ARG A 24 10.03 56.94 -41.15
C ARG A 24 11.51 56.67 -40.89
N ASP A 25 12.32 57.72 -40.78
CA ASP A 25 13.76 57.60 -40.53
C ASP A 25 14.04 56.93 -39.18
N TYR A 26 13.27 57.26 -38.14
CA TYR A 26 13.38 56.60 -36.83
C TYR A 26 12.99 55.12 -36.88
N ARG A 27 11.93 54.78 -37.62
CA ARG A 27 11.56 53.37 -37.85
C ARG A 27 12.66 52.62 -38.59
N ASN A 28 13.17 53.18 -39.68
CA ASN A 28 14.27 52.60 -40.44
C ASN A 28 15.52 52.41 -39.58
N ALA A 29 15.86 53.37 -38.73
CA ALA A 29 16.99 53.28 -37.81
C ALA A 29 16.78 52.18 -36.75
N ASN A 30 15.57 52.08 -36.18
CA ASN A 30 15.23 51.00 -35.25
C ASN A 30 15.26 49.63 -35.92
N ASP A 31 14.75 49.52 -37.15
CA ASP A 31 14.78 48.28 -37.91
C ASP A 31 16.23 47.86 -38.18
N TYR A 32 17.09 48.79 -38.58
CA TYR A 32 18.52 48.55 -38.75
C TYR A 32 19.17 48.01 -37.46
N VAL A 33 19.01 48.71 -36.33
CA VAL A 33 19.58 48.28 -35.04
C VAL A 33 19.00 46.93 -34.59
N SER A 34 17.72 46.67 -34.84
CA SER A 34 17.07 45.40 -34.56
C SER A 34 17.68 44.26 -35.39
N THR A 35 17.97 44.50 -36.67
CA THR A 35 18.65 43.52 -37.53
C THR A 35 20.08 43.24 -37.06
N GLU A 36 20.86 44.27 -36.74
CA GLU A 36 22.22 44.09 -36.19
C GLU A 36 22.21 43.31 -34.87
N LYS A 37 21.30 43.67 -33.95
CA LYS A 37 21.10 42.92 -32.71
C LYS A 37 20.80 41.45 -32.98
N SER A 38 19.90 41.17 -33.92
CA SER A 38 19.52 39.81 -34.28
C SER A 38 20.70 39.03 -34.86
N GLN A 39 21.51 39.66 -35.72
CA GLN A 39 22.75 39.06 -36.24
C GLN A 39 23.77 38.80 -35.12
N HIS A 40 23.90 39.69 -34.15
CA HIS A 40 24.79 39.48 -33.00
C HIS A 40 24.30 38.34 -32.10
N ILE A 41 22.99 38.25 -31.85
CA ILE A 41 22.38 37.14 -31.11
C ILE A 41 22.62 35.81 -31.83
N GLU A 42 22.42 35.77 -33.15
CA GLU A 42 22.64 34.57 -33.95
C GLU A 42 24.12 34.14 -33.98
N LYS A 43 25.04 35.10 -34.08
CA LYS A 43 26.48 34.82 -33.96
C LYS A 43 26.82 34.25 -32.58
N ALA A 44 26.26 34.82 -31.52
CA ALA A 44 26.46 34.33 -30.16
C ALA A 44 25.85 32.93 -29.95
N SER A 45 24.64 32.68 -30.47
CA SER A 45 23.98 31.38 -30.35
C SER A 45 24.77 30.28 -31.08
N ARG A 46 25.22 30.53 -32.31
CA ARG A 46 26.07 29.59 -33.07
C ARG A 46 27.41 29.31 -32.36
N ALA A 47 28.00 30.32 -31.71
CA ALA A 47 29.21 30.12 -30.91
C ALA A 47 28.95 29.27 -29.67
N LEU A 48 27.82 29.49 -29.00
CA LEU A 48 27.40 28.70 -27.84
C LEU A 48 27.03 27.25 -28.20
N GLU A 49 26.35 27.02 -29.32
CA GLU A 49 25.99 25.69 -29.82
C GLU A 49 27.22 24.78 -29.98
N ARG A 50 28.34 25.33 -30.46
CA ARG A 50 29.60 24.57 -30.58
C ARG A 50 30.20 24.17 -29.23
N MET A 51 30.01 25.00 -28.20
CA MET A 51 30.56 24.75 -26.86
C MET A 51 29.63 23.91 -25.97
N GLU A 52 28.33 23.94 -26.25
CA GLU A 52 27.29 23.25 -25.48
C GLU A 52 27.56 21.74 -25.27
N PRO A 53 27.94 20.93 -26.28
CA PRO A 53 28.17 19.50 -26.07
C PRO A 53 29.39 19.21 -25.20
N ALA A 54 30.42 20.06 -25.22
CA ALA A 54 31.57 19.92 -24.32
C ALA A 54 31.19 20.29 -22.89
N ARG A 55 30.36 21.32 -22.71
CA ARG A 55 29.86 21.74 -21.39
C ARG A 55 28.95 20.67 -20.78
N LYS A 56 28.03 20.11 -21.57
CA LYS A 56 27.15 19.00 -21.17
C LYS A 56 27.96 17.79 -20.72
N ARG A 57 28.93 17.34 -21.52
CA ARG A 57 29.81 16.21 -21.15
C ARG A 57 30.58 16.46 -19.86
N ARG A 58 31.13 17.66 -19.65
CA ARG A 58 31.82 17.99 -18.39
C ARG A 58 30.86 17.98 -17.19
N ALA A 59 29.65 18.49 -17.37
CA ALA A 59 28.63 18.47 -16.32
C ALA A 59 28.18 17.03 -15.99
N GLU A 60 28.02 16.19 -17.01
CA GLU A 60 27.71 14.75 -16.85
C GLU A 60 28.82 14.02 -16.11
N VAL A 61 30.09 14.20 -16.50
CA VAL A 61 31.24 13.60 -15.81
C VAL A 61 31.30 14.05 -14.36
N ALA A 62 31.21 15.35 -14.08
CA ALA A 62 31.22 15.85 -12.71
C ALA A 62 30.04 15.32 -11.86
N SER A 63 28.86 15.14 -12.48
CA SER A 63 27.70 14.53 -11.83
C SER A 63 27.96 13.06 -11.50
N LEU A 64 28.53 12.29 -12.44
CA LEU A 64 28.84 10.88 -12.24
C LEU A 64 29.93 10.69 -11.19
N GLU A 65 30.98 11.51 -11.21
CA GLU A 65 32.04 11.51 -10.19
C GLU A 65 31.47 11.75 -8.79
N LYS A 66 30.55 12.72 -8.65
CA LYS A 66 29.86 12.98 -7.39
C LYS A 66 29.03 11.77 -6.95
N SER A 67 28.29 11.14 -7.86
CA SER A 67 27.50 9.94 -7.54
C SER A 67 28.39 8.76 -7.14
N VAL A 68 29.55 8.57 -7.78
CA VAL A 68 30.51 7.52 -7.41
C VAL A 68 31.07 7.78 -6.01
N ALA A 69 31.44 9.01 -5.68
CA ALA A 69 31.94 9.37 -4.36
C ALA A 69 30.88 9.12 -3.26
N GLU A 70 29.62 9.49 -3.51
CA GLU A 70 28.50 9.24 -2.59
C GLU A 70 28.27 7.73 -2.38
N LEU A 71 28.29 6.93 -3.45
CA LEU A 71 28.14 5.48 -3.36
C LEU A 71 29.30 4.83 -2.60
N GLN A 72 30.53 5.31 -2.77
CA GLN A 72 31.69 4.83 -2.03
C GLN A 72 31.55 5.13 -0.52
N GLU A 73 31.08 6.32 -0.16
CA GLU A 73 30.82 6.67 1.23
C GLU A 73 29.71 5.80 1.84
N GLN A 74 28.59 5.61 1.14
CA GLN A 74 27.50 4.74 1.57
C GLN A 74 27.97 3.30 1.77
N LEU A 75 28.82 2.79 0.86
CA LEU A 75 29.39 1.46 0.95
C LEU A 75 30.32 1.32 2.17
N GLY A 76 31.12 2.36 2.47
CA GLY A 76 31.93 2.44 3.68
C GLY A 76 31.07 2.32 4.95
N ARG A 77 30.02 3.13 5.06
CA ARG A 77 29.08 3.10 6.20
C ARG A 77 28.41 1.72 6.35
N LEU A 78 28.02 1.08 5.24
CA LEU A 78 27.41 -0.25 5.27
C LEU A 78 28.38 -1.35 5.71
N ARG A 79 29.67 -1.24 5.35
CA ARG A 79 30.71 -2.17 5.83
C ARG A 79 30.89 -2.04 7.34
N GLU A 80 31.02 -0.83 7.85
CA GLU A 80 31.15 -0.58 9.29
C GLU A 80 29.94 -1.10 10.09
N ALA A 81 28.72 -0.86 9.59
CA ALA A 81 27.51 -1.38 10.22
C ALA A 81 27.44 -2.92 10.20
N ASN A 82 27.88 -3.56 9.13
CA ASN A 82 27.98 -5.02 9.07
C ASN A 82 29.01 -5.57 10.06
N ASP A 83 30.15 -4.92 10.23
CA ASP A 83 31.16 -5.34 11.19
C ASP A 83 30.66 -5.17 12.63
N GLN A 84 29.96 -4.07 12.94
CA GLN A 84 29.32 -3.87 14.24
C GLN A 84 28.25 -4.93 14.54
N THR A 85 27.41 -5.28 13.56
CA THR A 85 26.39 -6.33 13.75
C THR A 85 27.02 -7.72 13.92
N ARG A 86 28.09 -8.04 13.17
CA ARG A 86 28.87 -9.27 13.36
C ARG A 86 29.48 -9.35 14.76
N GLN A 87 30.08 -8.26 15.25
CA GLN A 87 30.62 -8.20 16.62
C GLN A 87 29.54 -8.41 17.67
N ARG A 88 28.37 -7.77 17.52
CA ARG A 88 27.23 -7.96 18.43
C ARG A 88 26.71 -9.39 18.43
N LEU A 89 26.64 -10.03 17.27
CA LEU A 89 26.25 -11.44 17.17
C LEU A 89 27.26 -12.35 17.88
N ALA A 90 28.56 -12.13 17.68
CA ALA A 90 29.60 -12.89 18.38
C ALA A 90 29.50 -12.74 19.90
N GLN A 91 29.26 -11.52 20.40
CA GLN A 91 29.04 -11.27 21.83
C GLN A 91 27.80 -11.98 22.38
N LEU A 92 26.68 -11.95 21.63
CA LEU A 92 25.45 -12.64 22.03
C LEU A 92 25.61 -14.16 22.02
N GLN A 93 26.30 -14.71 21.02
CA GLN A 93 26.59 -16.14 20.96
C GLN A 93 27.49 -16.58 22.11
N ALA A 94 28.53 -15.81 22.45
CA ALA A 94 29.36 -16.06 23.62
C ALA A 94 28.53 -16.02 24.91
N GLY A 95 27.65 -15.02 25.07
CA GLY A 95 26.75 -14.91 26.21
C GLY A 95 25.71 -16.05 26.31
N LEU A 96 25.21 -16.55 25.19
CA LEU A 96 24.35 -17.75 25.17
C LEU A 96 25.16 -19.00 25.51
N GLY A 97 26.40 -19.10 25.05
CA GLY A 97 27.31 -20.19 25.39
C GLY A 97 27.55 -20.29 26.91
N THR A 98 27.87 -19.16 27.55
CA THR A 98 28.07 -19.11 29.01
C THR A 98 26.80 -19.43 29.77
N ARG A 99 25.64 -18.90 29.36
CA ARG A 99 24.34 -19.23 29.99
C ARG A 99 23.99 -20.70 29.85
N ARG A 100 24.21 -21.32 28.68
CA ARG A 100 24.00 -22.75 28.47
C ARG A 100 24.90 -23.60 29.36
N GLN A 101 26.17 -23.23 29.51
CA GLN A 101 27.07 -23.91 30.43
C GLN A 101 26.62 -23.76 31.89
N SER A 102 26.24 -22.54 32.30
CA SER A 102 25.70 -22.27 33.63
C SER A 102 24.42 -23.05 33.92
N LEU A 103 23.50 -23.14 32.95
CA LEU A 103 22.29 -23.96 33.07
C LEU A 103 22.62 -25.45 33.16
N LYS A 104 23.55 -25.97 32.35
CA LYS A 104 23.99 -27.37 32.45
C LYS A 104 24.63 -27.68 33.80
N GLN A 105 25.42 -26.75 34.35
CA GLN A 105 25.97 -26.88 35.69
C GLN A 105 24.86 -26.85 36.73
N ALA A 106 23.89 -25.93 36.62
CA ALA A 106 22.74 -25.87 37.52
C ALA A 106 21.86 -27.12 37.44
N GLU A 107 21.64 -27.69 36.24
CA GLU A 107 20.91 -28.95 36.03
C GLU A 107 21.52 -30.12 36.80
N GLN A 108 22.84 -30.13 37.03
CA GLN A 108 23.51 -31.16 37.85
C GLN A 108 23.17 -31.04 39.35
N PHE A 109 22.77 -29.85 39.81
CA PHE A 109 22.40 -29.59 41.21
C PHE A 109 20.90 -29.53 41.44
N VAL A 110 20.07 -29.54 40.40
CA VAL A 110 18.62 -29.70 40.55
C VAL A 110 18.34 -31.18 40.80
N PRO A 111 17.94 -31.60 42.02
CA PRO A 111 17.46 -32.96 42.22
C PRO A 111 16.31 -33.17 41.24
N GLN A 112 16.38 -34.25 40.45
CA GLN A 112 15.36 -34.62 39.46
C GLN A 112 13.98 -34.32 40.05
N THR A 113 13.39 -33.20 39.62
CA THR A 113 12.03 -32.87 39.99
C THR A 113 11.23 -33.97 39.34
N GLN A 114 10.82 -34.94 40.15
CA GLN A 114 10.04 -36.08 39.72
C GLN A 114 8.95 -35.50 38.82
N LYS A 115 8.95 -35.92 37.54
CA LYS A 115 7.92 -35.57 36.57
C LYS A 115 6.62 -36.14 37.11
N HIS A 116 5.98 -35.40 38.01
CA HIS A 116 4.80 -35.87 38.71
C HIS A 116 3.75 -36.15 37.64
N PRO A 117 3.25 -37.39 37.51
CA PRO A 117 2.30 -37.77 36.48
C PRO A 117 1.05 -36.87 36.49
N SER A 118 0.74 -36.24 37.63
CA SER A 118 -0.34 -35.25 37.76
C SER A 118 -0.16 -34.00 36.91
N VAL A 119 1.06 -33.46 36.74
CA VAL A 119 1.30 -32.25 35.95
C VAL A 119 1.09 -32.53 34.46
N GLU A 120 1.51 -33.69 34.00
CA GLU A 120 1.33 -34.10 32.62
C GLU A 120 -0.15 -34.39 32.30
N THR A 121 -0.86 -35.03 33.23
CA THR A 121 -2.32 -35.23 33.12
C THR A 121 -3.07 -33.90 33.06
N LEU A 122 -2.70 -32.92 33.89
CA LEU A 122 -3.30 -31.58 33.86
C LEU A 122 -3.01 -30.85 32.55
N ARG A 123 -1.79 -30.97 31.99
CA ARG A 123 -1.46 -30.41 30.67
C ARG A 123 -2.33 -31.01 29.57
N ARG A 124 -2.49 -32.34 29.54
CA ARG A 124 -3.37 -33.00 28.56
C ARG A 124 -4.82 -32.55 28.71
N ALA A 125 -5.34 -32.51 29.94
CA ALA A 125 -6.70 -32.02 30.20
C ALA A 125 -6.90 -30.55 29.74
N SER A 126 -5.89 -29.69 29.92
CA SER A 126 -5.93 -28.30 29.42
C SER A 126 -5.91 -28.24 27.89
N LEU A 127 -5.11 -29.07 27.21
CA LEU A 127 -5.10 -29.18 25.75
C LEU A 127 -6.44 -29.69 25.21
N ASP A 128 -7.04 -30.69 25.87
CA ASP A 128 -8.35 -31.23 25.49
C ASP A 128 -9.45 -30.16 25.65
N MET A 129 -9.44 -29.43 26.76
CA MET A 129 -10.40 -28.35 27.02
C MET A 129 -10.26 -27.20 26.00
N THR A 130 -9.03 -26.77 25.69
CA THR A 130 -8.79 -25.73 24.68
C THR A 130 -9.22 -26.18 23.29
N SER A 131 -9.00 -27.46 22.92
CA SER A 131 -9.47 -28.02 21.66
C SER A 131 -11.01 -28.08 21.57
N ALA A 132 -11.69 -28.40 22.67
CA ALA A 132 -13.14 -28.44 22.75
C ALA A 132 -13.73 -27.02 22.60
N LEU A 133 -13.14 -26.02 23.27
CA LEU A 133 -13.53 -24.61 23.13
C LEU A 133 -13.33 -24.10 21.70
N ALA A 134 -12.22 -24.45 21.04
CA ALA A 134 -11.97 -24.08 19.65
C ALA A 134 -13.03 -24.68 18.71
N ARG A 135 -13.41 -25.96 18.90
CA ARG A 135 -14.49 -26.60 18.13
C ARG A 135 -15.85 -25.94 18.35
N ALA A 136 -16.21 -25.64 19.60
CA ALA A 136 -17.48 -24.96 19.90
C ALA A 136 -17.56 -23.58 19.23
N ARG A 137 -16.48 -22.80 19.28
CA ARG A 137 -16.39 -21.50 18.60
C ARG A 137 -16.42 -21.61 17.09
N SER A 138 -15.80 -22.64 16.52
CA SER A 138 -15.91 -22.91 15.09
C SER A 138 -17.36 -23.11 14.68
N GLY A 139 -18.15 -23.86 15.46
CA GLY A 139 -19.60 -23.96 15.27
C GLY A 139 -20.31 -22.60 15.27
N LEU A 140 -20.08 -21.77 16.28
CA LEU A 140 -20.66 -20.41 16.36
C LEU A 140 -20.28 -19.52 15.15
N VAL A 141 -19.05 -19.66 14.66
CA VAL A 141 -18.58 -18.91 13.49
C VAL A 141 -19.25 -19.41 12.20
N GLN A 142 -19.54 -20.71 12.07
CA GLN A 142 -20.30 -21.21 10.92
C GLN A 142 -21.74 -20.67 10.91
N GLU A 143 -22.42 -20.70 12.07
CA GLU A 143 -23.74 -20.09 12.23
C GLU A 143 -23.71 -18.59 11.90
N LEU A 144 -22.65 -17.88 12.32
CA LEU A 144 -22.46 -16.46 12.02
C LEU A 144 -22.34 -16.21 10.50
N VAL A 145 -21.57 -17.03 9.80
CA VAL A 145 -21.41 -16.96 8.34
C VAL A 145 -22.73 -17.20 7.63
N GLU A 146 -23.53 -18.14 8.12
CA GLU A 146 -24.87 -18.45 7.59
C GLU A 146 -25.84 -17.28 7.81
N VAL A 147 -25.94 -16.75 9.04
CA VAL A 147 -26.84 -15.63 9.39
C VAL A 147 -26.54 -14.37 8.59
N PHE A 148 -25.26 -14.05 8.38
CA PHE A 148 -24.86 -12.88 7.61
C PHE A 148 -24.80 -13.14 6.10
N HIS A 149 -25.07 -14.37 5.66
CA HIS A 149 -25.00 -14.78 4.26
C HIS A 149 -23.71 -14.29 3.56
N VAL A 150 -22.55 -14.53 4.18
CA VAL A 150 -21.26 -14.20 3.58
C VAL A 150 -20.94 -15.24 2.51
N VAL A 151 -21.06 -14.87 1.23
CA VAL A 151 -20.94 -15.83 0.11
C VAL A 151 -20.20 -15.20 -1.07
N GLU A 152 -19.47 -16.03 -1.83
CA GLU A 152 -18.94 -15.65 -3.15
C GLU A 152 -20.09 -15.64 -4.18
N VAL A 153 -20.38 -14.47 -4.73
CA VAL A 153 -21.36 -14.26 -5.79
C VAL A 153 -20.85 -14.96 -7.05
N GLY A 154 -21.55 -16.02 -7.46
CA GLY A 154 -21.19 -16.86 -8.63
C GLY A 154 -20.88 -18.33 -8.32
N GLY A 155 -20.97 -18.77 -7.05
CA GLY A 155 -20.69 -20.16 -6.64
C GLY A 155 -21.86 -21.16 -6.71
N ARG A 156 -23.11 -20.71 -6.89
CA ARG A 156 -24.28 -21.58 -7.20
C ARG A 156 -25.22 -20.86 -8.17
N PRO A 157 -25.75 -21.53 -9.20
CA PRO A 157 -26.83 -20.99 -10.00
C PRO A 157 -28.11 -20.97 -9.15
N SER A 158 -28.43 -19.85 -8.54
CA SER A 158 -29.82 -19.56 -8.21
C SER A 158 -30.54 -19.32 -9.54
N TRP A 159 -31.60 -20.08 -9.75
CA TRP A 159 -32.37 -20.12 -11.00
C TRP A 159 -32.80 -18.70 -11.39
N GLY A 160 -32.25 -18.18 -12.50
CA GLY A 160 -32.84 -17.07 -13.23
C GLY A 160 -32.33 -15.64 -12.98
N ARG A 161 -31.12 -15.41 -12.43
CA ARG A 161 -30.55 -14.04 -12.45
C ARG A 161 -29.03 -14.02 -12.63
N ILE A 162 -28.61 -13.21 -13.61
CA ILE A 162 -27.26 -12.75 -14.02
C ILE A 162 -26.08 -13.41 -13.28
N VAL A 163 -25.25 -14.14 -14.05
CA VAL A 163 -23.98 -14.72 -13.62
C VAL A 163 -23.09 -13.64 -12.99
N GLY A 164 -22.98 -13.66 -11.66
CA GLY A 164 -21.99 -12.85 -10.94
C GLY A 164 -20.59 -13.19 -11.43
N ALA A 165 -19.75 -12.16 -11.59
CA ALA A 165 -18.38 -12.38 -12.02
C ALA A 165 -17.62 -13.10 -10.89
N LYS A 166 -17.17 -14.33 -11.15
CA LYS A 166 -16.33 -15.15 -10.25
C LYS A 166 -15.34 -14.28 -9.45
N GLY A 167 -15.44 -14.32 -8.12
CA GLY A 167 -14.61 -13.53 -7.19
C GLY A 167 -15.23 -12.26 -6.60
N GLN A 168 -16.54 -12.02 -6.77
CA GLN A 168 -17.28 -11.02 -6.00
C GLN A 168 -17.79 -11.64 -4.70
N TRP A 169 -17.72 -10.91 -3.59
CA TRP A 169 -18.18 -11.38 -2.29
C TRP A 169 -19.28 -10.45 -1.78
N SER A 170 -20.34 -11.02 -1.24
CA SER A 170 -21.47 -10.28 -0.66
C SER A 170 -21.69 -10.65 0.79
N ILE A 171 -22.20 -9.69 1.57
CA ILE A 171 -22.71 -9.88 2.93
C ILE A 171 -24.14 -9.35 2.97
N ALA A 172 -25.07 -10.14 3.52
CA ALA A 172 -26.51 -9.85 3.51
C ALA A 172 -27.05 -9.48 2.11
N GLY A 173 -26.52 -10.12 1.06
CA GLY A 173 -26.90 -9.86 -0.34
C GLY A 173 -26.35 -8.59 -0.97
N SER A 174 -25.51 -7.81 -0.26
CA SER A 174 -24.86 -6.60 -0.77
C SER A 174 -23.36 -6.79 -0.94
N GLU A 175 -22.79 -6.32 -2.06
CA GLU A 175 -21.35 -6.33 -2.30
C GLU A 175 -20.66 -5.18 -1.57
N LEU A 176 -19.54 -5.49 -0.89
CA LEU A 176 -18.71 -4.46 -0.28
C LEU A 176 -17.73 -3.90 -1.33
N PRO A 177 -17.81 -2.61 -1.69
CA PRO A 177 -16.93 -2.06 -2.70
C PRO A 177 -15.48 -2.02 -2.22
N VAL A 178 -14.58 -2.31 -3.14
CA VAL A 178 -13.14 -2.08 -2.96
C VAL A 178 -12.92 -0.55 -2.90
N PRO A 179 -11.95 -0.04 -2.14
CA PRO A 179 -11.76 1.40 -1.97
C PRO A 179 -11.75 2.24 -3.26
N GLY A 180 -11.16 1.74 -4.35
CA GLY A 180 -11.15 2.44 -5.65
C GLY A 180 -12.51 2.52 -6.37
N ASP A 181 -13.49 1.73 -5.94
CA ASP A 181 -14.84 1.64 -6.55
C ASP A 181 -15.94 2.21 -5.64
N ILE A 182 -15.59 2.83 -4.50
CA ILE A 182 -16.55 3.45 -3.56
C ILE A 182 -17.49 4.43 -4.27
N ASN A 183 -16.96 5.25 -5.18
CA ASN A 183 -17.75 6.28 -5.89
C ASN A 183 -18.79 5.72 -6.88
N ARG A 184 -18.76 4.42 -7.18
CA ARG A 184 -19.69 3.78 -8.13
C ARG A 184 -20.98 3.27 -7.47
N HIS A 185 -21.00 3.21 -6.14
CA HIS A 185 -22.11 2.64 -5.38
C HIS A 185 -22.87 3.75 -4.66
N GLN A 186 -24.16 3.53 -4.38
CA GLN A 186 -24.96 4.48 -3.61
C GLN A 186 -24.47 4.51 -2.15
N PRO A 187 -24.33 5.70 -1.53
CA PRO A 187 -23.89 5.82 -0.14
C PRO A 187 -24.69 4.97 0.84
N GLU A 188 -26.00 4.82 0.61
CA GLU A 188 -26.91 3.99 1.42
C GLU A 188 -26.50 2.52 1.40
N GLN A 189 -26.19 1.98 0.22
CA GLN A 189 -25.72 0.60 0.05
C GLN A 189 -24.36 0.39 0.73
N ILE A 190 -23.44 1.35 0.58
CA ILE A 190 -22.12 1.29 1.20
C ILE A 190 -22.26 1.27 2.73
N ASN A 191 -23.04 2.21 3.27
CA ASN A 191 -23.26 2.32 4.71
C ASN A 191 -23.89 1.06 5.29
N ALA A 192 -24.92 0.51 4.65
CA ALA A 192 -25.54 -0.75 5.07
C ALA A 192 -24.55 -1.92 5.06
N THR A 193 -23.78 -2.06 3.97
CA THR A 193 -22.81 -3.16 3.82
C THR A 193 -21.65 -3.05 4.81
N VAL A 194 -21.14 -1.83 5.03
CA VAL A 194 -20.12 -1.55 6.05
C VAL A 194 -20.67 -1.85 7.44
N GLN A 195 -21.92 -1.48 7.75
CA GLN A 195 -22.54 -1.78 9.03
C GLN A 195 -22.67 -3.30 9.27
N HIS A 196 -23.12 -4.07 8.27
CA HIS A 196 -23.14 -5.53 8.35
C HIS A 196 -21.74 -6.11 8.55
N THR A 197 -20.74 -5.58 7.84
CA THR A 197 -19.34 -6.02 7.95
C THR A 197 -18.78 -5.76 9.34
N ILE A 198 -19.03 -4.58 9.91
CA ILE A 198 -18.62 -4.22 11.28
C ILE A 198 -19.31 -5.15 12.29
N HIS A 199 -20.61 -5.40 12.13
CA HIS A 199 -21.35 -6.25 13.05
C HIS A 199 -20.82 -7.69 13.02
N PHE A 200 -20.61 -8.24 11.82
CA PHE A 200 -19.99 -9.54 11.62
C PHE A 200 -18.58 -9.60 12.25
N LEU A 201 -17.72 -8.61 11.97
CA LEU A 201 -16.38 -8.53 12.54
C LEU A 201 -16.40 -8.46 14.08
N SER A 202 -17.35 -7.72 14.66
CA SER A 202 -17.50 -7.58 16.11
C SER A 202 -17.89 -8.91 16.77
N LEU A 203 -18.84 -9.64 16.18
CA LEU A 203 -19.24 -10.97 16.67
C LEU A 203 -18.12 -12.00 16.48
N LEU A 204 -17.45 -11.98 15.33
CA LEU A 204 -16.33 -12.88 15.04
C LEU A 204 -15.17 -12.66 16.02
N THR A 205 -14.79 -11.41 16.26
CA THR A 205 -13.70 -11.09 17.21
C THR A 205 -14.08 -11.39 18.65
N PHE A 206 -15.34 -11.18 19.03
CA PHE A 206 -15.88 -11.61 20.33
C PHE A 206 -15.81 -13.13 20.49
N TYR A 207 -16.31 -13.91 19.53
CA TYR A 207 -16.26 -15.37 19.57
C TYR A 207 -14.84 -15.92 19.56
N LEU A 208 -13.90 -15.24 18.90
CA LEU A 208 -12.50 -15.65 18.88
C LEU A 208 -11.70 -15.13 20.08
N GLY A 209 -12.20 -14.14 20.82
CA GLY A 209 -11.47 -13.48 21.91
C GLY A 209 -10.26 -12.68 21.43
N VAL A 210 -10.33 -12.10 20.23
CA VAL A 210 -9.24 -11.33 19.63
C VAL A 210 -9.49 -9.83 19.82
N LYS A 211 -8.51 -9.14 20.41
CA LYS A 211 -8.54 -7.68 20.54
C LYS A 211 -7.96 -7.04 19.27
N LEU A 212 -8.72 -6.13 18.66
CA LEU A 212 -8.33 -5.43 17.44
C LEU A 212 -7.43 -4.19 17.73
N PRO A 213 -6.55 -3.79 16.79
CA PRO A 213 -5.76 -2.56 16.89
C PRO A 213 -6.61 -1.29 16.91
N PHE A 214 -7.66 -1.23 16.08
CA PHE A 214 -8.59 -0.12 16.03
C PHE A 214 -9.93 -0.52 16.66
N GLU A 215 -10.41 0.28 17.60
CA GLU A 215 -11.67 0.08 18.29
C GLU A 215 -12.81 0.79 17.54
N ILE A 216 -13.96 0.10 17.47
CA ILE A 216 -15.16 0.62 16.82
C ILE A 216 -16.14 1.06 17.91
N THR A 217 -16.52 2.32 17.85
CA THR A 217 -17.48 2.96 18.76
C THR A 217 -18.74 3.38 17.99
N TRP A 218 -19.88 3.39 18.66
CA TRP A 218 -21.16 3.80 18.09
C TRP A 218 -21.64 5.07 18.80
N ASN A 219 -22.30 5.96 18.09
CA ASN A 219 -22.90 7.16 18.70
C ASN A 219 -24.24 6.88 19.42
N GLY A 220 -24.84 5.69 19.23
CA GLY A 220 -26.04 5.27 19.92
C GLY A 220 -25.75 4.65 21.29
N ASN A 221 -26.77 4.60 22.15
CA ASN A 221 -26.70 3.99 23.48
C ASN A 221 -26.54 2.46 23.45
N ALA A 222 -26.59 1.83 22.27
CA ALA A 222 -26.47 0.40 22.08
C ALA A 222 -25.42 0.07 21.01
N PRO A 223 -24.66 -1.03 21.16
CA PRO A 223 -23.75 -1.49 20.12
C PRO A 223 -24.56 -1.78 18.85
N THR A 224 -24.00 -1.48 17.68
CA THR A 224 -24.61 -1.67 16.34
C THR A 224 -25.76 -0.71 15.97
N VAL A 225 -26.19 0.14 16.91
CA VAL A 225 -27.23 1.15 16.68
C VAL A 225 -26.61 2.52 16.52
N GLY A 226 -26.85 3.17 15.38
CA GLY A 226 -26.37 4.51 15.06
C GLY A 226 -25.17 4.51 14.10
N GLN A 227 -24.43 5.62 14.08
CA GLN A 227 -23.25 5.80 13.25
C GLN A 227 -22.01 5.23 13.93
N ALA A 228 -21.28 4.40 13.18
CA ALA A 228 -20.02 3.81 13.61
C ALA A 228 -18.85 4.78 13.36
N PHE A 229 -17.95 4.82 14.33
CA PHE A 229 -16.66 5.51 14.28
C PHE A 229 -15.56 4.54 14.67
N ILE A 230 -14.38 4.69 14.07
CA ILE A 230 -13.21 3.86 14.36
C ILE A 230 -12.03 4.73 14.80
N SER A 231 -11.27 4.25 15.78
CA SER A 231 -10.12 4.97 16.34
C SER A 231 -9.06 4.01 16.85
N ALA A 232 -7.80 4.45 16.89
CA ALA A 232 -6.70 3.64 17.41
C ALA A 232 -6.87 3.36 18.90
N THR A 233 -6.66 2.11 19.32
CA THR A 233 -6.57 1.76 20.74
C THR A 233 -5.25 2.24 21.34
N LYS A 234 -5.19 2.36 22.67
CA LYS A 234 -3.90 2.57 23.37
C LYS A 234 -3.04 1.32 23.22
N GLY A 235 -1.92 1.42 22.51
CA GLY A 235 -1.00 0.31 22.27
C GLY A 235 0.42 0.75 21.92
N GLY A 236 1.34 -0.22 21.84
CA GLY A 236 2.74 0.02 21.49
C GLY A 236 2.93 0.51 20.05
N GLU A 237 4.08 1.12 19.78
CA GLU A 237 4.38 1.84 18.53
C GLU A 237 4.63 0.94 17.30
N SER A 238 4.59 -0.39 17.45
CA SER A 238 4.83 -1.34 16.36
C SER A 238 3.75 -1.24 15.28
N GLY A 239 4.15 -0.95 14.04
CA GLY A 239 3.25 -0.87 12.87
C GLY A 239 2.59 0.49 12.62
N GLY A 240 3.02 1.56 13.31
CA GLY A 240 2.68 2.95 12.98
C GLY A 240 1.22 3.39 13.15
N TRP A 241 0.29 2.46 13.38
CA TRP A 241 -1.15 2.68 13.50
C TRP A 241 -1.54 3.48 14.76
N ALA A 242 -0.78 3.34 15.86
CA ALA A 242 -1.04 4.05 17.12
C ALA A 242 -0.91 5.59 16.99
N LYS A 243 -0.28 6.09 15.91
CA LYS A 243 -0.14 7.52 15.60
C LYS A 243 -1.42 8.17 15.07
N TRP A 244 -2.50 7.40 14.90
CA TRP A 244 -3.78 7.84 14.34
C TRP A 244 -4.89 7.85 15.41
N PRO A 245 -4.81 8.72 16.45
CA PRO A 245 -5.77 8.76 17.56
C PRO A 245 -7.13 9.35 17.16
N GLY A 246 -7.25 9.89 15.95
CA GLY A 246 -8.49 10.50 15.45
C GLY A 246 -9.66 9.50 15.42
N LYS A 247 -10.87 10.01 15.61
CA LYS A 247 -12.11 9.26 15.37
C LYS A 247 -12.54 9.47 13.93
N TYR A 248 -12.59 8.39 13.16
CA TYR A 248 -12.95 8.42 11.75
C TYR A 248 -14.32 7.78 11.53
N PRO A 249 -15.23 8.42 10.78
CA PRO A 249 -16.55 7.86 10.50
C PRO A 249 -16.45 6.65 9.57
N LEU A 250 -17.25 5.62 9.81
CA LEU A 250 -17.43 4.47 8.93
C LEU A 250 -18.74 4.57 8.11
N HIS A 251 -19.20 5.79 7.85
CA HIS A 251 -20.37 6.06 7.03
C HIS A 251 -20.12 7.26 6.11
N LEU A 252 -20.74 7.24 4.94
CA LEU A 252 -20.81 8.35 4.01
C LEU A 252 -22.07 9.18 4.28
N PRO A 253 -22.02 10.52 4.16
CA PRO A 253 -23.20 11.37 4.30
C PRO A 253 -24.22 11.04 3.21
N THR A 254 -25.47 10.81 3.59
CA THR A 254 -26.59 10.59 2.67
C THR A 254 -27.31 11.92 2.37
N PRO A 255 -27.75 12.15 1.12
CA PRO A 255 -28.32 13.44 0.69
C PRO A 255 -29.58 13.85 1.47
N SER A 256 -30.29 12.91 2.08
CA SER A 256 -31.50 13.16 2.89
C SER A 256 -31.23 13.70 4.30
N SER A 257 -29.99 13.65 4.79
CA SER A 257 -29.58 14.18 6.11
C SER A 257 -29.37 15.70 6.13
N SER A 258 -29.60 16.38 5.00
CA SER A 258 -29.21 17.77 4.75
C SER A 258 -30.24 18.84 5.14
N PHE A 259 -31.27 18.53 5.95
CA PHE A 259 -32.33 19.51 6.28
C PHE A 259 -31.95 20.56 7.34
N SER A 260 -30.70 20.57 7.81
CA SER A 260 -30.25 21.57 8.77
C SER A 260 -28.77 21.90 8.60
N SER A 261 -28.43 22.68 7.55
CA SER A 261 -27.58 23.89 7.64
C SER A 261 -27.18 24.43 6.27
N SER A 262 -27.33 25.74 6.16
CA SER A 262 -26.89 26.70 5.15
C SER A 262 -25.72 26.32 4.22
N SER A 263 -26.01 26.41 2.92
CA SER A 263 -25.17 26.87 1.80
C SER A 263 -23.74 27.31 2.14
N SER A 264 -22.82 26.37 2.33
CA SER A 264 -21.38 26.59 2.20
C SER A 264 -20.64 25.26 2.05
N SER A 265 -19.58 25.27 1.25
CA SER A 265 -18.44 24.32 1.24
C SER A 265 -18.56 23.01 0.45
N SER A 266 -18.19 23.04 -0.84
CA SER A 266 -17.72 21.86 -1.58
C SER A 266 -16.43 21.22 -0.97
N THR A 267 -15.76 21.95 -0.07
CA THR A 267 -14.61 21.49 0.71
C THR A 267 -14.97 20.51 1.83
N SER A 268 -16.14 20.65 2.48
CA SER A 268 -16.53 19.77 3.60
C SER A 268 -16.89 18.34 3.15
N ALA A 269 -17.50 18.19 1.98
CA ALA A 269 -17.86 16.88 1.44
C ALA A 269 -16.62 16.03 1.08
N LYS A 270 -15.58 16.67 0.54
CA LYS A 270 -14.30 16.00 0.24
C LYS A 270 -13.58 15.56 1.50
N GLU A 271 -13.60 16.38 2.55
CA GLU A 271 -13.03 16.05 3.84
C GLU A 271 -13.77 14.88 4.51
N ALA A 272 -15.11 14.88 4.49
CA ALA A 272 -15.92 13.78 4.99
C ALA A 272 -15.61 12.46 4.26
N GLN A 273 -15.42 12.50 2.94
CA GLN A 273 -15.04 11.34 2.15
C GLN A 273 -13.62 10.85 2.49
N GLN A 274 -12.64 11.76 2.67
CA GLN A 274 -11.28 11.39 3.09
C GLN A 274 -11.25 10.76 4.48
N ASN A 275 -12.04 11.31 5.41
CA ASN A 275 -12.21 10.76 6.75
C ASN A 275 -12.85 9.37 6.71
N PHE A 276 -13.86 9.16 5.85
CA PHE A 276 -14.43 7.84 5.60
C PHE A 276 -13.41 6.85 5.04
N ILE A 277 -12.63 7.23 4.02
CA ILE A 277 -11.60 6.35 3.43
C ILE A 277 -10.56 5.97 4.48
N THR A 278 -10.15 6.91 5.33
CA THR A 278 -9.21 6.65 6.42
C THR A 278 -9.80 5.66 7.43
N GLY A 279 -11.05 5.87 7.86
CA GLY A 279 -11.75 4.93 8.72
C GLY A 279 -11.91 3.55 8.08
N PHE A 280 -12.29 3.50 6.80
CA PHE A 280 -12.42 2.25 6.05
C PHE A 280 -11.07 1.51 5.96
N THR A 281 -9.96 2.23 5.78
CA THR A 281 -8.60 1.67 5.82
C THR A 281 -8.29 1.05 7.18
N MET A 282 -8.69 1.69 8.29
CA MET A 282 -8.56 1.11 9.64
C MET A 282 -9.34 -0.20 9.78
N LEU A 283 -10.53 -0.28 9.16
CA LEU A 283 -11.31 -1.52 9.10
C LEU A 283 -10.59 -2.61 8.29
N LEU A 284 -10.01 -2.27 7.13
CA LEU A 284 -9.19 -3.21 6.33
C LEU A 284 -8.02 -3.77 7.15
N TYR A 285 -7.33 -2.90 7.89
CA TYR A 285 -6.21 -3.27 8.75
C TYR A 285 -6.63 -4.22 9.87
N ASN A 286 -7.76 -3.94 10.53
CA ASN A 286 -8.34 -4.83 11.54
C ASN A 286 -8.63 -6.23 10.98
N VAL A 287 -9.15 -6.33 9.76
CA VAL A 287 -9.46 -7.61 9.11
C VAL A 287 -8.18 -8.37 8.76
N ALA A 288 -7.16 -7.68 8.21
CA ALA A 288 -5.86 -8.29 7.93
C ALA A 288 -5.16 -8.77 9.22
N TYR A 289 -5.24 -7.97 10.29
CA TYR A 289 -4.72 -8.36 11.60
C TYR A 289 -5.45 -9.59 12.15
N LEU A 290 -6.79 -9.61 12.10
CA LEU A 290 -7.58 -10.77 12.51
C LEU A 290 -7.16 -12.03 11.74
N ALA A 291 -7.00 -11.93 10.42
CA ALA A 291 -6.52 -13.02 9.59
C ALA A 291 -5.14 -13.53 10.05
N HIS A 292 -4.20 -12.63 10.32
CA HIS A 292 -2.89 -12.98 10.85
C HIS A 292 -2.99 -13.73 12.20
N THR A 293 -3.87 -13.29 13.11
CA THR A 293 -4.07 -14.00 14.40
C THR A 293 -4.57 -15.44 14.21
N GLN A 294 -5.29 -15.71 13.12
CA GLN A 294 -5.79 -17.05 12.77
C GLN A 294 -4.87 -17.80 11.80
N GLY A 295 -3.64 -17.33 11.60
CA GLY A 295 -2.61 -17.99 10.79
C GLY A 295 -2.72 -17.76 9.28
N ILE A 296 -3.51 -16.79 8.85
CA ILE A 296 -3.67 -16.43 7.44
C ILE A 296 -2.89 -15.16 7.16
N GLU A 297 -1.99 -15.21 6.18
CA GLU A 297 -1.22 -14.06 5.76
C GLU A 297 -1.99 -13.25 4.71
N VAL A 298 -2.24 -11.97 4.98
CA VAL A 298 -2.93 -11.05 4.07
C VAL A 298 -1.91 -10.03 3.57
N THR A 299 -1.63 -10.07 2.27
CA THR A 299 -0.72 -9.13 1.61
C THR A 299 -1.39 -7.76 1.41
N LEU A 300 -0.58 -6.72 1.20
CA LEU A 300 -1.07 -5.37 0.88
C LEU A 300 -2.06 -5.37 -0.30
N ALA A 301 -1.82 -6.18 -1.34
CA ALA A 301 -2.69 -6.29 -2.50
C ALA A 301 -4.06 -6.96 -2.21
N GLN A 302 -4.12 -7.84 -1.21
CA GLN A 302 -5.33 -8.57 -0.81
C GLN A 302 -6.10 -7.88 0.31
N SER A 303 -5.51 -6.87 0.95
CA SER A 303 -6.10 -6.13 2.08
C SER A 303 -7.49 -5.53 1.76
N GLY A 304 -7.74 -5.14 0.51
CA GLY A 304 -9.02 -4.61 0.05
C GLY A 304 -10.12 -5.67 -0.15
N GLU A 305 -9.79 -6.96 -0.15
CA GLU A 305 -10.75 -8.07 -0.32
C GLU A 305 -11.35 -8.51 1.02
N VAL A 306 -11.97 -7.58 1.75
CA VAL A 306 -12.44 -7.75 3.14
C VAL A 306 -13.27 -9.01 3.38
N LEU A 307 -14.35 -9.19 2.62
CA LEU A 307 -15.27 -10.31 2.82
C LEU A 307 -14.63 -11.65 2.50
N ARG A 308 -13.75 -11.69 1.49
CA ARG A 308 -12.93 -12.88 1.17
C ARG A 308 -12.00 -13.22 2.32
N ASN A 309 -11.32 -12.21 2.89
CA ASN A 309 -10.40 -12.40 4.00
C ASN A 309 -11.16 -12.89 5.25
N LEU A 310 -12.32 -12.30 5.54
CA LEU A 310 -13.21 -12.74 6.64
C LEU A 310 -13.71 -14.17 6.45
N TRP A 311 -14.11 -14.54 5.23
CA TRP A 311 -14.48 -15.90 4.90
C TRP A 311 -13.31 -16.87 5.11
N ALA A 312 -12.13 -16.53 4.61
CA ALA A 312 -10.92 -17.34 4.78
C ALA A 312 -10.61 -17.57 6.27
N VAL A 313 -10.80 -16.54 7.11
CA VAL A 313 -10.70 -16.66 8.57
C VAL A 313 -11.69 -17.70 9.10
N CYS A 314 -12.96 -17.60 8.72
CA CYS A 314 -14.01 -18.51 9.19
C CYS A 314 -13.78 -19.97 8.76
N CYS A 315 -13.08 -20.19 7.64
CA CYS A 315 -12.70 -21.50 7.15
C CYS A 315 -11.31 -21.99 7.63
N SER A 316 -10.61 -21.23 8.48
CA SER A 316 -9.28 -21.61 8.96
C SER A 316 -9.35 -22.89 9.80
N THR A 317 -8.44 -23.84 9.54
CA THR A 317 -8.27 -25.04 10.38
C THR A 317 -7.72 -24.72 11.77
N GLU A 318 -7.15 -23.53 11.94
CA GLU A 318 -6.56 -23.03 13.18
C GLU A 318 -7.49 -22.07 13.93
N LEU A 319 -8.75 -21.94 13.48
CA LEU A 319 -9.73 -21.03 14.04
C LEU A 319 -9.86 -21.21 15.56
N GLY A 320 -9.61 -20.13 16.30
CA GLY A 320 -9.74 -20.08 17.75
C GLY A 320 -8.65 -20.82 18.53
N LYS A 321 -7.77 -21.62 17.91
CA LYS A 321 -6.71 -22.35 18.62
C LYS A 321 -5.66 -21.43 19.24
N ARG A 322 -5.30 -20.36 18.51
CA ARG A 322 -4.25 -19.42 18.92
C ARG A 322 -4.70 -18.45 20.02
N SER A 323 -5.98 -18.08 20.02
CA SER A 323 -6.53 -17.10 20.96
C SER A 323 -6.57 -17.60 22.41
N HIS A 324 -6.52 -18.91 22.64
CA HIS A 324 -6.65 -19.55 23.98
C HIS A 324 -5.43 -20.35 24.39
N ASN A 325 -4.30 -20.19 23.68
CA ASN A 325 -3.07 -20.83 24.09
C ASN A 325 -2.58 -20.16 25.38
N SER A 326 -2.95 -20.75 26.53
CA SER A 326 -2.71 -20.23 27.88
C SER A 326 -1.22 -20.17 28.25
N GLY A 327 -0.32 -20.55 27.33
CA GLY A 327 1.13 -20.55 27.54
C GLY A 327 1.81 -19.17 27.41
N ALA A 328 1.13 -18.14 26.88
CA ALA A 328 1.71 -16.81 26.74
C ALA A 328 1.26 -15.88 27.88
N HIS A 329 2.13 -15.69 28.87
CA HIS A 329 1.89 -14.97 30.14
C HIS A 329 1.59 -13.46 30.02
N LEU A 330 1.45 -12.88 28.82
CA LEU A 330 1.03 -11.50 28.64
C LEU A 330 0.16 -11.43 27.38
N LEU A 331 -1.00 -10.77 27.46
CA LEU A 331 -1.77 -10.39 26.29
C LEU A 331 -0.80 -9.68 25.33
N SER A 332 -0.52 -10.32 24.19
CA SER A 332 0.42 -9.75 23.22
C SER A 332 -0.05 -8.35 22.84
N PRO A 333 0.86 -7.38 22.62
CA PRO A 333 0.47 -6.07 22.14
C PRO A 333 -0.38 -6.22 20.88
N PRO A 334 -1.33 -5.29 20.62
CA PRO A 334 -2.33 -5.41 19.56
C PRO A 334 -1.76 -5.55 18.14
N THR A 335 -0.43 -5.49 17.96
CA THR A 335 0.28 -5.94 16.76
C THR A 335 1.66 -6.49 17.16
N PRO A 336 1.92 -7.80 17.07
CA PRO A 336 3.26 -8.33 17.28
C PRO A 336 4.18 -7.90 16.12
N PRO A 337 5.51 -7.87 16.31
CA PRO A 337 6.45 -7.56 15.23
C PRO A 337 6.41 -8.56 14.06
N SER A 338 5.75 -9.71 14.21
CA SER A 338 5.51 -10.66 13.13
C SER A 338 4.43 -10.21 12.14
N PHE A 339 3.59 -9.24 12.50
CA PHE A 339 2.59 -8.68 11.60
C PHE A 339 3.25 -7.62 10.71
N SER A 340 3.48 -7.98 9.45
CA SER A 340 4.30 -7.20 8.50
C SER A 340 3.55 -6.06 7.81
N LEU A 341 2.22 -6.03 7.87
CA LEU A 341 1.42 -5.02 7.19
C LEU A 341 1.54 -3.68 7.92
N ASP A 342 2.08 -2.67 7.24
CA ASP A 342 2.18 -1.31 7.76
C ASP A 342 0.93 -0.49 7.43
N PHE A 343 0.36 0.19 8.43
CA PHE A 343 -0.86 0.97 8.25
C PHE A 343 -0.64 2.15 7.30
N SER A 344 0.54 2.78 7.33
CA SER A 344 0.82 3.93 6.47
C SER A 344 0.85 3.56 4.99
N GLN A 345 1.47 2.42 4.67
CA GLN A 345 1.47 1.84 3.32
C GLN A 345 0.06 1.46 2.86
N LEU A 346 -0.75 0.87 3.75
CA LEU A 346 -2.13 0.52 3.45
C LEU A 346 -3.00 1.75 3.17
N LEU A 347 -2.87 2.81 3.99
CA LEU A 347 -3.58 4.07 3.78
C LEU A 347 -3.15 4.74 2.47
N GLN A 348 -1.86 4.73 2.17
CA GLN A 348 -1.35 5.24 0.90
C GLN A 348 -1.95 4.46 -0.28
N ALA A 349 -1.91 3.13 -0.26
CA ALA A 349 -2.46 2.28 -1.32
C ALA A 349 -3.98 2.45 -1.50
N THR A 350 -4.70 2.75 -0.40
CA THR A 350 -6.16 2.95 -0.41
C THR A 350 -6.55 4.33 -0.94
N THR A 351 -5.72 5.35 -0.70
CA THR A 351 -5.96 6.75 -1.11
C THR A 351 -5.45 7.05 -2.52
N THR A 352 -4.35 6.42 -2.94
CA THR A 352 -3.89 6.47 -4.32
C THR A 352 -4.82 5.61 -5.16
N ASN A 353 -5.86 6.22 -5.74
CA ASN A 353 -6.81 5.61 -6.68
C ASN A 353 -6.13 4.49 -7.48
N PRO A 354 -6.28 3.21 -7.11
CA PRO A 354 -5.66 2.15 -7.88
C PRO A 354 -6.36 2.15 -9.23
N PRO A 355 -5.64 1.95 -10.36
CA PRO A 355 -6.29 1.78 -11.65
C PRO A 355 -7.34 0.68 -11.48
N SER A 356 -8.59 1.01 -11.81
CA SER A 356 -9.77 0.14 -11.83
C SER A 356 -9.40 -1.35 -11.98
N ARG A 357 -10.01 -2.26 -11.20
CA ARG A 357 -9.73 -3.71 -11.20
C ARG A 357 -9.68 -4.35 -12.60
N SER A 358 -10.38 -3.75 -13.58
CA SER A 358 -10.31 -4.10 -15.01
C SER A 358 -8.96 -3.78 -15.69
N GLN A 359 -8.29 -2.70 -15.31
CA GLN A 359 -6.95 -2.31 -15.78
C GLN A 359 -5.84 -3.13 -15.11
N ALA A 360 -5.91 -3.37 -13.79
CA ALA A 360 -4.92 -4.21 -13.10
C ALA A 360 -4.89 -5.64 -13.66
N ARG A 361 -6.06 -6.22 -13.99
CA ARG A 361 -6.16 -7.52 -14.68
C ARG A 361 -5.65 -7.47 -16.12
N LYS A 362 -5.88 -6.39 -16.87
CA LYS A 362 -5.30 -6.22 -18.22
C LYS A 362 -3.77 -6.16 -18.16
N LEU A 363 -3.19 -5.50 -17.17
CA LEU A 363 -1.74 -5.43 -16.98
C LEU A 363 -1.14 -6.78 -16.54
N ALA A 364 -1.80 -7.50 -15.63
CA ALA A 364 -1.38 -8.85 -15.22
C ALA A 364 -1.50 -9.89 -16.35
N ALA A 365 -2.58 -9.83 -17.15
CA ALA A 365 -2.75 -10.69 -18.32
C ALA A 365 -1.78 -10.36 -19.46
N ALA A 366 -1.40 -9.08 -19.61
CA ALA A 366 -0.36 -8.67 -20.55
C ALA A 366 1.03 -9.16 -20.12
N ALA A 367 1.34 -9.10 -18.82
CA ALA A 367 2.59 -9.61 -18.25
C ALA A 367 2.72 -11.14 -18.41
N GLN A 368 1.64 -11.90 -18.19
CA GLN A 368 1.64 -13.34 -18.43
C GLN A 368 1.78 -13.70 -19.92
N LYS A 369 1.19 -12.90 -20.83
CA LYS A 369 1.37 -13.09 -22.28
C LYS A 369 2.80 -12.78 -22.75
N SER A 370 3.44 -11.76 -22.19
CA SER A 370 4.86 -11.48 -22.50
C SER A 370 5.79 -12.58 -22.01
N ASP A 371 5.49 -13.19 -20.86
CA ASP A 371 6.32 -14.24 -20.30
C ASP A 371 6.17 -15.57 -21.06
N LEU A 372 4.94 -15.90 -21.50
CA LEU A 372 4.70 -17.05 -22.39
C LEU A 372 5.42 -16.89 -23.74
N LYS A 373 5.34 -15.69 -24.34
CA LYS A 373 5.97 -15.40 -25.63
C LYS A 373 7.50 -15.45 -25.54
N LYS A 374 8.07 -15.04 -24.39
CA LYS A 374 9.52 -15.13 -24.12
C LYS A 374 9.98 -16.58 -23.93
N ARG A 375 9.11 -17.44 -23.39
CA ARG A 375 9.36 -18.88 -23.25
C ARG A 375 9.28 -19.63 -24.58
N GLU A 376 8.33 -19.27 -25.45
CA GLU A 376 8.25 -19.83 -26.82
C GLU A 376 9.46 -19.45 -27.68
N THR A 377 9.98 -18.23 -27.56
CA THR A 377 11.20 -17.83 -28.28
C THR A 377 12.47 -18.52 -27.75
N ALA A 378 12.52 -18.86 -26.46
CA ALA A 378 13.68 -19.56 -25.89
C ALA A 378 13.74 -21.05 -26.32
N ILE A 379 12.58 -21.69 -26.55
CA ILE A 379 12.52 -23.09 -26.98
C ILE A 379 12.86 -23.24 -28.47
N ALA A 380 12.74 -22.18 -29.27
CA ALA A 380 13.05 -22.20 -30.71
C ALA A 380 14.55 -22.07 -31.03
N GLU A 381 15.40 -21.65 -30.08
CA GLU A 381 16.84 -21.43 -30.31
C GLU A 381 17.73 -22.63 -29.91
N GLU A 382 17.20 -23.67 -29.26
CA GLU A 382 18.00 -24.81 -28.75
C GLU A 382 18.08 -26.04 -29.69
N ASP A 383 17.45 -26.03 -30.87
CA ASP A 383 17.28 -27.24 -31.71
C ASP A 383 18.28 -27.37 -32.89
N TRP A 384 19.47 -26.76 -32.82
CA TRP A 384 20.53 -26.94 -33.82
C TRP A 384 21.91 -27.16 -33.19
N HIS A 385 22.13 -28.36 -32.65
CA HIS A 385 23.47 -28.92 -32.54
C HIS A 385 23.46 -30.36 -33.04
N LEU A 386 23.49 -30.51 -34.38
CA LEU A 386 23.84 -31.75 -35.05
C LEU A 386 25.26 -32.13 -34.64
N VAL A 387 25.42 -33.30 -34.02
CA VAL A 387 26.73 -33.91 -33.76
C VAL A 387 27.19 -34.57 -35.06
N GLU A 388 28.13 -33.94 -35.76
CA GLU A 388 28.94 -34.63 -36.76
C GLU A 388 29.86 -35.62 -36.01
N SER A 389 29.63 -36.90 -36.27
CA SER A 389 30.46 -38.00 -35.80
C SER A 389 31.65 -38.11 -36.74
N SER A 390 32.80 -37.58 -36.32
CA SER A 390 34.07 -37.91 -36.96
C SER A 390 34.55 -39.26 -36.45
N GLU A 391 34.43 -40.25 -37.34
CA GLU A 391 35.42 -41.31 -37.49
C GLU A 391 36.82 -40.67 -37.48
N ASP A 392 37.76 -41.16 -36.68
CA ASP A 392 38.88 -41.98 -37.18
C ASP A 392 40.02 -42.17 -36.16
N LEU A 393 40.63 -43.37 -36.28
CA LEU A 393 42.02 -43.73 -35.99
C LEU A 393 42.54 -43.83 -34.54
N GLY A 394 42.88 -45.07 -34.18
CA GLY A 394 43.72 -45.40 -33.03
C GLY A 394 44.11 -46.88 -32.95
N GLY A 395 44.61 -47.44 -34.05
CA GLY A 395 45.28 -48.75 -34.04
C GLY A 395 46.63 -48.67 -33.34
N VAL A 396 46.87 -49.59 -32.40
CA VAL A 396 48.20 -50.03 -31.97
C VAL A 396 48.21 -51.55 -32.12
N GLY A 397 49.10 -52.04 -32.99
CA GLY A 397 49.29 -53.44 -33.33
C GLY A 397 49.97 -53.58 -34.68
#